data_AF-A0A521I6B9-F1
#
_entry.id   AF-A0A521I6B9-F1
#
_cell.length_a   1.000
_cell.length_b   1.000
_cell.length_c   1.000
_cell.angle_alpha   90.00
_cell.angle_beta   90.00
_cell.angle_gamma   90.00
#
_symmetry.space_group_name_H-M   'P 1'
#
loop_
_entity.id
_entity.type
_entity.pdbx_description
1 polymer ?
#
loop_
_entity_poly.entity_id
_entity_poly.type
_entity_poly.pdbx_seq_one_letter_code
_entity_poly.pdbx_strand_id
1 'polypeptide(L)'
;MCVFFILFSLFACAAEPTPTPAPTRRPTRTPIPAATLKPRPTQVIPTATPLPTSTETPTPEPTQIIPTKAPLSKPSGGAVGLNVWTMAPLIEYFSKIIPSQQAPIARPANVNPLTGLEVSDPAALQQRPILARIGNDPNARAIHAGFNQADLVFEEMIDQKNMVFAVTRFTLVFLGQDGSFRPLRSARAVNASLMPMFDGVLISSGGSKGTRFMISQLPWKDRNLDGDLQNSTICIAGTDWRTRVVSSVQHVRDYIAAKGQGGSVSLRGFQFSNDAPNGAPANSISFDHGPWPYRAAGLIEWRYDGATGKYLRFVNGAPHITQQYALNGAWGKGCVMGDAKSEQIASSNVVVLNVKYEPTDFVEDTLNSYSAFVELTGSGTAQIYRDGVKIDARWERPSLTDFFKLTDANGNELALKPGNTWFELAPLGYQPTVK
;
A
#
# COMPACT_ATOMS: atom_id res chain seq x y z
N MET A 1 21.15 11.50 82.90
CA MET A 1 22.59 11.26 83.13
C MET A 1 23.25 11.16 81.76
N CYS A 2 24.16 12.10 81.50
CA CYS A 2 25.11 12.28 80.41
C CYS A 2 24.90 11.60 79.03
N VAL A 3 24.77 12.49 78.04
CA VAL A 3 25.14 12.36 76.63
C VAL A 3 26.62 11.99 76.51
N PHE A 4 26.97 11.06 75.62
CA PHE A 4 28.28 11.05 74.96
C PHE A 4 28.12 10.70 73.47
N PHE A 5 28.41 11.70 72.65
CA PHE A 5 28.59 11.65 71.20
C PHE A 5 29.90 10.91 70.87
N ILE A 6 29.88 10.02 69.87
CA ILE A 6 31.10 9.66 69.12
C ILE A 6 30.78 9.80 67.63
N LEU A 7 31.38 10.85 67.05
CA LEU A 7 31.49 11.10 65.61
C LEU A 7 32.39 10.01 64.99
N PHE A 8 31.90 9.32 63.96
CA PHE A 8 32.76 8.61 63.00
C PHE A 8 32.85 9.41 61.71
N SER A 9 34.05 9.91 61.43
CA SER A 9 34.38 10.70 60.25
C SER A 9 34.37 9.85 58.98
N LEU A 10 33.74 10.38 57.93
CA LEU A 10 33.84 9.87 56.57
C LEU A 10 35.30 9.94 56.07
N PHE A 11 35.80 8.83 55.54
CA PHE A 11 36.87 8.84 54.53
C PHE A 11 36.28 8.36 53.21
N ALA A 12 36.11 9.29 52.28
CA ALA A 12 35.79 9.03 50.89
C ALA A 12 37.01 8.40 50.20
N CYS A 13 36.88 7.17 49.71
CA CYS A 13 37.82 6.59 48.77
C CYS A 13 37.47 7.13 47.38
N ALA A 14 38.25 8.09 46.88
CA ALA A 14 38.19 8.55 45.51
C ALA A 14 38.79 7.47 44.60
N ALA A 15 37.97 6.88 43.74
CA ALA A 15 38.44 6.01 42.66
C ALA A 15 39.10 6.86 41.56
N GLU A 16 40.31 6.49 41.15
CA GLU A 16 41.03 7.11 40.05
C GLU A 16 40.28 6.93 38.72
N PRO A 17 40.28 7.94 37.83
CA PRO A 17 39.64 7.83 36.52
C PRO A 17 40.45 6.93 35.58
N THR A 18 39.80 5.90 35.05
CA THR A 18 40.30 5.05 33.96
C THR A 18 40.74 5.88 32.75
N PRO A 19 41.94 5.65 32.18
CA PRO A 19 42.40 6.39 31.00
C PRO A 19 41.55 6.06 29.76
N THR A 20 41.08 7.11 29.10
CA THR A 20 40.34 7.03 27.83
C THR A 20 41.29 6.64 26.69
N PRO A 21 40.98 5.62 25.86
CA PRO A 21 41.81 5.28 24.71
C PRO A 21 41.73 6.38 23.62
N ALA A 22 42.90 6.78 23.12
CA ALA A 22 43.04 7.76 22.05
C ALA A 22 42.38 7.28 20.73
N PRO A 23 41.84 8.19 19.91
CA PRO A 23 41.19 7.81 18.66
C PRO A 23 42.21 7.25 17.65
N THR A 24 42.00 6.00 17.25
CA THR A 24 42.73 5.35 16.14
C THR A 24 42.52 6.12 14.84
N ARG A 25 43.62 6.57 14.23
CA ARG A 25 43.63 7.17 12.89
C ARG A 25 43.04 6.19 11.87
N ARG A 26 42.02 6.64 11.15
CA ARG A 26 41.43 5.95 10.01
C ARG A 26 42.47 5.87 8.87
N PRO A 27 42.67 4.71 8.21
CA PRO A 27 43.58 4.63 7.07
C PRO A 27 43.06 5.47 5.90
N THR A 28 43.96 6.28 5.33
CA THR A 28 43.70 7.11 4.13
C THR A 28 43.46 6.20 2.93
N ARG A 29 42.32 6.38 2.26
CA ARG A 29 41.93 5.60 1.08
C ARG A 29 42.73 6.10 -0.13
N THR A 30 43.59 5.26 -0.68
CA THR A 30 44.28 5.52 -1.95
C THR A 30 43.25 5.59 -3.10
N PRO A 31 43.27 6.60 -3.98
CA PRO A 31 42.38 6.66 -5.13
C PRO A 31 42.72 5.55 -6.12
N ILE A 32 41.71 4.80 -6.57
CA ILE A 32 41.82 3.85 -7.68
C ILE A 32 41.88 4.66 -8.99
N PRO A 33 42.78 4.35 -9.95
CA PRO A 33 42.83 5.04 -11.23
C PRO A 33 41.51 4.87 -12.01
N ALA A 34 41.00 5.94 -12.58
CA ALA A 34 39.83 5.91 -13.45
C ALA A 34 40.11 5.08 -14.70
N ALA A 35 39.33 4.01 -14.91
CA ALA A 35 39.35 3.25 -16.16
C ALA A 35 38.79 4.11 -17.29
N THR A 36 39.62 4.38 -18.30
CA THR A 36 39.23 5.06 -19.54
C THR A 36 38.44 4.07 -20.41
N LEU A 37 37.12 4.23 -20.49
CA LEU A 37 36.30 3.49 -21.45
C LEU A 37 36.52 4.07 -22.86
N LYS A 38 37.13 3.27 -23.75
CA LYS A 38 37.14 3.56 -25.20
C LYS A 38 35.72 3.45 -25.75
N PRO A 39 35.25 4.40 -26.60
CA PRO A 39 33.96 4.29 -27.25
C PRO A 39 33.95 3.13 -28.26
N ARG A 40 32.86 2.37 -28.26
CA ARG A 40 32.59 1.27 -29.20
C ARG A 40 32.24 1.83 -30.58
N PRO A 41 32.74 1.27 -31.70
CA PRO A 41 32.39 1.75 -33.03
C PRO A 41 30.91 1.47 -33.36
N THR A 42 30.25 2.48 -33.91
CA THR A 42 28.86 2.44 -34.39
C THR A 42 28.75 1.53 -35.60
N GLN A 43 27.90 0.49 -35.54
CA GLN A 43 27.51 -0.28 -36.72
C GLN A 43 26.36 0.43 -37.45
N VAL A 44 26.54 0.61 -38.75
CA VAL A 44 25.53 1.15 -39.68
C VAL A 44 24.52 0.04 -40.02
N ILE A 45 23.24 0.31 -39.82
CA ILE A 45 22.13 -0.58 -40.20
C ILE A 45 21.76 -0.27 -41.67
N PRO A 46 21.67 -1.26 -42.58
CA PRO A 46 21.26 -1.01 -43.96
C PRO A 46 19.74 -0.80 -44.08
N THR A 47 19.37 0.12 -44.97
CA THR A 47 18.00 0.54 -45.32
C THR A 47 17.22 -0.57 -46.03
N ALA A 48 15.98 -0.83 -45.61
CA ALA A 48 15.09 -1.79 -46.26
C ALA A 48 14.38 -1.21 -47.49
N THR A 49 14.35 -1.98 -48.57
CA THR A 49 13.64 -1.70 -49.84
C THR A 49 12.16 -2.12 -49.73
N PRO A 50 11.18 -1.36 -50.23
CA PRO A 50 9.76 -1.73 -50.18
C PRO A 50 9.37 -2.71 -51.31
N LEU A 51 8.51 -3.69 -50.99
CA LEU A 51 7.88 -4.61 -51.95
C LEU A 51 6.53 -4.03 -52.48
N PRO A 52 6.09 -4.36 -53.71
CA PRO A 52 4.94 -3.73 -54.34
C PRO A 52 3.59 -4.34 -53.95
N THR A 53 2.57 -3.48 -53.93
CA THR A 53 1.15 -3.77 -53.68
C THR A 53 0.45 -4.29 -54.94
N SER A 54 -0.27 -5.40 -54.86
CA SER A 54 -1.20 -5.85 -55.89
C SER A 54 -2.66 -5.61 -55.47
N THR A 55 -3.40 -4.94 -56.34
CA THR A 55 -4.83 -4.62 -56.22
C THR A 55 -5.64 -5.73 -56.87
N GLU A 56 -6.61 -6.33 -56.17
CA GLU A 56 -7.66 -7.17 -56.78
C GLU A 56 -9.04 -6.55 -56.56
N THR A 57 -9.85 -6.62 -57.62
CA THR A 57 -11.21 -6.07 -57.75
C THR A 57 -12.26 -7.12 -57.34
N PRO A 58 -13.38 -6.77 -56.68
CA PRO A 58 -14.36 -7.75 -56.23
C PRO A 58 -15.39 -8.14 -57.31
N THR A 59 -15.80 -9.41 -57.31
CA THR A 59 -16.92 -10.00 -58.10
C THR A 59 -18.16 -10.16 -57.20
N PRO A 60 -19.41 -10.02 -57.69
CA PRO A 60 -20.60 -9.97 -56.81
C PRO A 60 -21.28 -11.35 -56.55
N GLU A 61 -21.65 -11.52 -55.26
CA GLU A 61 -22.74 -12.25 -54.57
C GLU A 61 -23.25 -13.65 -55.00
N PRO A 62 -23.66 -14.50 -54.02
CA PRO A 62 -25.10 -14.56 -53.73
C PRO A 62 -25.48 -14.63 -52.23
N THR A 63 -26.64 -14.05 -51.96
CA THR A 63 -27.34 -13.86 -50.68
C THR A 63 -27.68 -15.16 -49.95
N GLN A 64 -27.32 -15.25 -48.66
CA GLN A 64 -27.93 -16.18 -47.69
C GLN A 64 -28.41 -15.42 -46.44
N ILE A 65 -29.66 -15.65 -46.09
CA ILE A 65 -30.38 -15.07 -44.94
C ILE A 65 -29.96 -15.83 -43.68
N ILE A 66 -29.38 -15.15 -42.69
CA ILE A 66 -29.04 -15.70 -41.36
C ILE A 66 -29.63 -14.77 -40.28
N PRO A 67 -30.19 -15.29 -39.16
CA PRO A 67 -31.01 -14.54 -38.22
C PRO A 67 -30.22 -13.48 -37.45
N THR A 68 -30.87 -12.33 -37.20
CA THR A 68 -30.32 -11.14 -36.53
C THR A 68 -29.77 -11.45 -35.13
N LYS A 69 -28.44 -11.50 -35.01
CA LYS A 69 -27.72 -11.38 -33.73
C LYS A 69 -27.63 -9.90 -33.38
N ALA A 70 -28.03 -9.52 -32.16
CA ALA A 70 -27.83 -8.17 -31.63
C ALA A 70 -26.35 -7.76 -31.76
N PRO A 71 -26.02 -6.52 -32.15
CA PRO A 71 -24.64 -6.14 -32.41
C PRO A 71 -23.85 -6.16 -31.10
N LEU A 72 -22.85 -7.04 -31.03
CA LEU A 72 -21.68 -6.85 -30.18
C LEU A 72 -21.01 -5.56 -30.67
N SER A 73 -21.10 -4.50 -29.87
CA SER A 73 -20.33 -3.29 -30.10
C SER A 73 -18.85 -3.65 -30.08
N LYS A 74 -18.15 -3.37 -31.19
CA LYS A 74 -16.69 -3.27 -31.21
C LYS A 74 -16.27 -2.31 -30.08
N PRO A 75 -15.23 -2.62 -29.28
CA PRO A 75 -14.62 -1.59 -28.46
C PRO A 75 -14.06 -0.55 -29.44
N SER A 76 -14.59 0.68 -29.38
CA SER A 76 -13.95 1.81 -30.03
C SER A 76 -12.58 1.97 -29.38
N GLY A 77 -11.52 1.74 -30.16
CA GLY A 77 -10.17 2.18 -29.84
C GLY A 77 -10.14 3.71 -29.90
N GLY A 78 -10.73 4.36 -28.90
CA GLY A 78 -10.48 5.76 -28.60
C GLY A 78 -9.29 5.83 -27.66
N ALA A 79 -8.27 6.62 -28.01
CA ALA A 79 -7.26 7.01 -27.03
C ALA A 79 -8.00 7.62 -25.84
N VAL A 80 -7.95 6.95 -24.68
CA VAL A 80 -8.51 7.48 -23.44
C VAL A 80 -7.64 8.68 -23.08
N GLY A 81 -8.12 9.89 -23.37
CA GLY A 81 -7.45 11.12 -22.95
C GLY A 81 -7.33 11.12 -21.43
N LEU A 82 -6.15 11.46 -20.92
CA LEU A 82 -5.96 11.70 -19.49
C LEU A 82 -6.60 13.04 -19.14
N ASN A 83 -7.42 13.08 -18.09
CA ASN A 83 -7.93 14.33 -17.56
C ASN A 83 -6.98 14.83 -16.46
N VAL A 84 -6.50 16.07 -16.58
CA VAL A 84 -5.70 16.70 -15.52
C VAL A 84 -6.66 17.19 -14.43
N TRP A 85 -6.57 16.58 -13.25
CA TRP A 85 -7.38 16.95 -12.10
C TRP A 85 -6.75 18.13 -11.36
N THR A 86 -7.47 19.25 -11.34
CA THR A 86 -7.09 20.40 -10.53
C THR A 86 -7.61 20.26 -9.10
N MET A 87 -7.06 21.07 -8.19
CA MET A 87 -7.37 20.98 -6.76
C MET A 87 -8.88 21.07 -6.44
N ALA A 88 -9.60 22.02 -7.03
CA ALA A 88 -11.03 22.25 -6.72
C ALA A 88 -11.95 21.09 -7.18
N PRO A 89 -11.88 20.60 -8.43
CA PRO A 89 -12.60 19.39 -8.86
C PRO A 89 -12.27 18.16 -8.02
N LEU A 90 -11.02 18.01 -7.59
CA LEU A 90 -10.61 16.87 -6.76
C LEU A 90 -11.21 16.95 -5.34
N ILE A 91 -11.22 18.15 -4.74
CA ILE A 91 -11.92 18.39 -3.47
C ILE A 91 -13.42 18.15 -3.63
N GLU A 92 -14.03 18.63 -4.72
CA GLU A 92 -15.45 18.41 -4.99
C GLU A 92 -15.77 16.93 -5.13
N TYR A 93 -14.95 16.18 -5.87
CA TYR A 93 -15.08 14.74 -6.01
C TYR A 93 -15.03 14.03 -4.66
N PHE A 94 -14.02 14.32 -3.83
CA PHE A 94 -13.91 13.70 -2.51
C PHE A 94 -15.00 14.17 -1.54
N SER A 95 -15.48 15.40 -1.65
CA SER A 95 -16.52 15.92 -0.75
C SER A 95 -17.89 15.28 -0.96
N LYS A 96 -18.10 14.56 -2.08
CA LYS A 96 -19.34 13.83 -2.39
C LYS A 96 -19.45 12.54 -1.57
N ILE A 97 -19.65 12.70 -0.27
CA ILE A 97 -19.98 11.61 0.64
C ILE A 97 -21.48 11.39 0.66
N ILE A 98 -21.87 10.17 0.32
CA ILE A 98 -23.22 9.67 0.50
C ILE A 98 -23.16 8.44 1.40
N PRO A 99 -24.26 8.08 2.11
CA PRO A 99 -24.34 6.81 2.82
C PRO A 99 -24.03 5.63 1.88
N SER A 100 -23.42 4.57 2.42
CA SER A 100 -23.14 3.36 1.64
C SER A 100 -24.44 2.86 0.99
N GLN A 101 -24.34 2.52 -0.28
CA GLN A 101 -25.44 1.98 -1.08
C GLN A 101 -25.48 0.45 -1.03
N GLN A 102 -24.47 -0.18 -0.42
CA GLN A 102 -24.35 -1.63 -0.39
C GLN A 102 -25.10 -2.25 0.80
N ALA A 103 -25.81 -3.34 0.54
CA ALA A 103 -26.41 -4.13 1.61
C ALA A 103 -25.32 -4.70 2.55
N PRO A 104 -25.58 -4.73 3.87
CA PRO A 104 -24.70 -5.41 4.83
C PRO A 104 -24.53 -6.89 4.49
N ILE A 105 -23.38 -7.45 4.83
CA ILE A 105 -23.14 -8.89 4.76
C ILE A 105 -23.45 -9.49 6.13
N ALA A 106 -24.36 -10.47 6.17
CA ALA A 106 -24.66 -11.20 7.40
C ALA A 106 -23.45 -12.05 7.83
N ARG A 107 -23.00 -11.86 9.06
CA ARG A 107 -21.92 -12.64 9.68
C ARG A 107 -22.06 -12.65 11.21
N PRO A 108 -21.50 -13.64 11.91
CA PRO A 108 -21.41 -13.61 13.36
C PRO A 108 -20.70 -12.34 13.87
N ALA A 109 -21.11 -11.82 15.02
CA ALA A 109 -20.59 -10.57 15.56
C ALA A 109 -19.09 -10.62 15.89
N ASN A 110 -18.55 -11.81 16.14
CA ASN A 110 -17.12 -12.04 16.40
C ASN A 110 -16.29 -12.29 15.14
N VAL A 111 -16.85 -12.18 13.93
CA VAL A 111 -16.12 -12.39 12.67
C VAL A 111 -15.69 -11.05 12.08
N ASN A 112 -14.38 -10.87 11.94
CA ASN A 112 -13.78 -9.65 11.41
C ASN A 112 -14.26 -9.37 9.98
N PRO A 113 -14.87 -8.21 9.70
CA PRO A 113 -15.40 -7.88 8.39
C PRO A 113 -14.32 -7.75 7.30
N LEU A 114 -13.06 -7.52 7.67
CA LEU A 114 -11.95 -7.30 6.75
C LEU A 114 -11.14 -8.56 6.44
N THR A 115 -11.23 -9.59 7.29
CA THR A 115 -10.45 -10.82 7.13
C THR A 115 -11.26 -12.11 7.22
N GLY A 116 -12.51 -12.08 7.67
CA GLY A 116 -13.31 -13.30 7.88
C GLY A 116 -12.79 -14.18 9.02
N LEU A 117 -11.81 -13.72 9.80
CA LEU A 117 -11.29 -14.43 10.97
C LEU A 117 -12.09 -14.08 12.23
N GLU A 118 -12.24 -15.04 13.12
CA GLU A 118 -12.85 -14.80 14.43
C GLU A 118 -11.92 -14.00 15.35
N VAL A 119 -12.50 -13.15 16.17
CA VAL A 119 -11.83 -12.45 17.27
C VAL A 119 -12.45 -12.84 18.60
N SER A 120 -11.65 -12.80 19.67
CA SER A 120 -12.13 -13.07 21.03
C SER A 120 -13.04 -11.96 21.58
N ASP A 121 -12.79 -10.70 21.17
CA ASP A 121 -13.59 -9.54 21.58
C ASP A 121 -14.30 -8.91 20.36
N PRO A 122 -15.60 -9.16 20.18
CA PRO A 122 -16.40 -8.53 19.12
C PRO A 122 -16.39 -7.00 19.15
N ALA A 123 -16.21 -6.37 20.32
CA ALA A 123 -16.21 -4.91 20.43
C ALA A 123 -15.01 -4.29 19.71
N ALA A 124 -13.90 -5.03 19.57
CA ALA A 124 -12.74 -4.59 18.78
C ALA A 124 -13.09 -4.33 17.30
N LEU A 125 -14.07 -5.07 16.75
CA LEU A 125 -14.49 -4.92 15.35
C LEU A 125 -15.36 -3.67 15.10
N GLN A 126 -15.81 -3.01 16.16
CA GLN A 126 -16.54 -1.74 16.09
C GLN A 126 -15.60 -0.53 16.21
N GLN A 127 -14.31 -0.73 16.45
CA GLN A 127 -13.35 0.37 16.52
C GLN A 127 -13.01 0.88 15.11
N ARG A 128 -12.78 2.18 14.95
CA ARG A 128 -12.35 2.75 13.66
C ARG A 128 -11.07 2.09 13.13
N PRO A 129 -10.99 1.60 11.89
CA PRO A 129 -9.74 1.10 11.34
C PRO A 129 -8.65 2.16 11.30
N ILE A 130 -7.40 1.75 11.52
CA ILE A 130 -6.21 2.59 11.36
C ILE A 130 -5.63 2.34 9.98
N LEU A 131 -5.50 3.40 9.20
CA LEU A 131 -4.86 3.40 7.88
C LEU A 131 -3.45 3.97 8.05
N ALA A 132 -2.44 3.11 8.08
CA ALA A 132 -1.05 3.50 8.21
C ALA A 132 -0.38 3.64 6.84
N ARG A 133 0.18 4.82 6.58
CA ARG A 133 0.82 5.15 5.31
C ARG A 133 2.30 4.76 5.31
N ILE A 134 2.69 3.73 4.57
CA ILE A 134 4.04 3.13 4.64
C ILE A 134 4.84 3.33 3.35
N GLY A 135 6.07 3.83 3.48
CA GLY A 135 7.02 3.99 2.37
C GLY A 135 7.45 2.67 1.74
N ASN A 136 7.71 2.65 0.42
CA ASN A 136 8.32 1.49 -0.27
C ASN A 136 9.59 1.85 -1.07
N ASP A 137 10.27 2.93 -0.67
CA ASP A 137 11.59 3.25 -1.22
C ASP A 137 12.54 2.04 -1.02
N PRO A 138 13.51 1.76 -1.91
CA PRO A 138 14.41 0.61 -1.74
C PRO A 138 15.08 0.54 -0.36
N ASN A 139 15.46 1.68 0.21
CA ASN A 139 16.07 1.77 1.54
C ASN A 139 15.11 1.45 2.70
N ALA A 140 13.79 1.47 2.48
CA ALA A 140 12.78 1.16 3.48
C ALA A 140 12.50 -0.35 3.60
N ARG A 141 12.76 -1.13 2.55
CA ARG A 141 12.31 -2.54 2.47
C ARG A 141 12.90 -3.44 3.55
N ALA A 142 14.14 -3.18 3.97
CA ALA A 142 14.81 -3.97 5.00
C ALA A 142 14.26 -3.72 6.42
N ILE A 143 13.42 -2.71 6.62
CA ILE A 143 12.89 -2.31 7.92
C ILE A 143 11.36 -2.30 7.97
N HIS A 144 10.69 -2.77 6.92
CA HIS A 144 9.24 -2.81 6.85
C HIS A 144 8.67 -3.54 8.05
N ALA A 145 7.60 -3.00 8.64
CA ALA A 145 6.89 -3.62 9.75
C ALA A 145 5.38 -3.51 9.57
N GLY A 146 4.66 -4.47 10.13
CA GLY A 146 3.19 -4.44 10.18
C GLY A 146 2.46 -5.21 9.08
N PHE A 147 3.15 -5.69 8.04
CA PHE A 147 2.47 -6.22 6.85
C PHE A 147 1.70 -7.53 7.10
N ASN A 148 2.20 -8.40 7.98
CA ASN A 148 1.50 -9.66 8.32
C ASN A 148 0.38 -9.45 9.35
N GLN A 149 0.40 -8.33 10.06
CA GLN A 149 -0.62 -7.93 11.05
C GLN A 149 -1.73 -7.09 10.41
N ALA A 150 -1.43 -6.41 9.30
CA ALA A 150 -2.44 -5.64 8.57
C ALA A 150 -3.53 -6.56 8.04
N ASP A 151 -4.79 -6.21 8.31
CA ASP A 151 -5.95 -6.92 7.77
C ASP A 151 -5.99 -6.75 6.25
N LEU A 152 -5.73 -5.53 5.76
CA LEU A 152 -5.65 -5.21 4.34
C LEU A 152 -4.38 -4.40 4.04
N VAL A 153 -3.82 -4.59 2.86
CA VAL A 153 -2.75 -3.74 2.31
C VAL A 153 -3.18 -3.23 0.95
N PHE A 154 -3.11 -1.92 0.72
CA PHE A 154 -3.25 -1.33 -0.61
C PHE A 154 -1.88 -0.87 -1.09
N GLU A 155 -1.41 -1.39 -2.22
CA GLU A 155 -0.19 -0.95 -2.91
C GLU A 155 -0.57 -0.13 -4.13
N GLU A 156 -0.11 1.12 -4.19
CA GLU A 156 -0.35 1.99 -5.34
C GLU A 156 0.93 2.58 -5.91
N MET A 157 0.90 2.86 -7.20
CA MET A 157 2.02 3.52 -7.90
C MET A 157 2.05 5.01 -7.57
N ILE A 158 3.25 5.53 -7.34
CA ILE A 158 3.47 6.96 -7.09
C ILE A 158 4.05 7.60 -8.35
N ASP A 159 3.35 8.60 -8.87
CA ASP A 159 3.86 9.41 -9.97
C ASP A 159 5.11 10.15 -9.51
N GLN A 160 6.17 10.00 -10.29
CA GLN A 160 7.41 10.76 -10.13
C GLN A 160 7.43 11.98 -11.05
N LYS A 161 6.86 11.90 -12.25
CA LYS A 161 6.75 13.07 -13.15
C LYS A 161 5.90 12.71 -14.35
N ASN A 162 4.78 13.40 -14.54
CA ASN A 162 3.96 13.28 -15.75
C ASN A 162 3.52 11.84 -16.03
N MET A 163 2.99 11.15 -15.02
CA MET A 163 2.53 9.74 -15.10
C MET A 163 3.66 8.74 -15.37
N VAL A 164 4.90 9.11 -15.04
CA VAL A 164 6.03 8.19 -14.99
C VAL A 164 6.19 7.73 -13.55
N PHE A 165 5.76 6.49 -13.30
CA PHE A 165 5.80 5.88 -11.98
C PHE A 165 7.19 5.30 -11.68
N ALA A 166 7.68 5.51 -10.45
CA ALA A 166 9.04 5.07 -10.09
C ALA A 166 9.14 4.32 -8.77
N VAL A 167 8.16 4.46 -7.90
CA VAL A 167 8.04 3.69 -6.66
C VAL A 167 6.57 3.41 -6.42
N THR A 168 6.27 2.38 -5.65
CA THR A 168 4.94 2.21 -5.06
C THR A 168 4.96 2.74 -3.63
N ARG A 169 3.80 2.80 -2.99
CA ARG A 169 3.69 3.05 -1.56
C ARG A 169 2.47 2.29 -1.03
N PHE A 170 2.41 2.07 0.28
CA PHE A 170 1.39 1.23 0.88
C PHE A 170 0.45 1.99 1.80
N THR A 171 -0.78 1.52 1.90
CA THR A 171 -1.70 1.82 3.00
C THR A 171 -2.05 0.51 3.70
N LEU A 172 -1.54 0.32 4.91
CA LEU A 172 -1.85 -0.83 5.76
C LEU A 172 -3.10 -0.50 6.58
N VAL A 173 -4.10 -1.36 6.58
CA VAL A 173 -5.35 -1.19 7.32
C VAL A 173 -5.39 -2.17 8.48
N PHE A 174 -5.56 -1.65 9.69
CA PHE A 174 -5.65 -2.44 10.91
C PHE A 174 -7.00 -2.22 11.60
N LEU A 175 -7.68 -3.32 11.88
CA LEU A 175 -8.89 -3.41 12.67
C LEU A 175 -8.76 -4.48 13.76
N GLY A 176 -8.40 -5.71 13.37
CA GLY A 176 -8.48 -6.89 14.23
C GLY A 176 -7.18 -7.33 14.90
N GLN A 177 -6.03 -6.84 14.44
CA GLN A 177 -4.72 -7.18 15.01
C GLN A 177 -3.94 -5.94 15.43
N ASP A 178 -3.20 -6.08 16.51
CA ASP A 178 -2.21 -5.10 16.96
C ASP A 178 -0.84 -5.36 16.29
N GLY A 179 -0.01 -4.34 16.24
CA GLY A 179 1.33 -4.42 15.66
C GLY A 179 1.99 -3.07 15.48
N SER A 180 3.32 -3.10 15.43
CA SER A 180 4.13 -1.97 14.99
C SER A 180 4.13 -1.85 13.47
N PHE A 181 4.25 -0.63 12.95
CA PHE A 181 4.32 -0.37 11.51
C PHE A 181 5.29 0.77 11.19
N ARG A 182 6.08 0.58 10.11
CA ARG A 182 7.09 1.54 9.65
C ARG A 182 7.59 1.22 8.22
N PRO A 183 8.24 2.18 7.53
CA PRO A 183 8.33 3.58 7.90
C PRO A 183 7.09 4.36 7.49
N LEU A 184 6.54 5.13 8.43
CA LEU A 184 5.48 6.08 8.09
C LEU A 184 6.00 7.10 7.08
N ARG A 185 5.21 7.35 6.04
CA ARG A 185 5.52 8.27 4.93
C ARG A 185 4.32 9.14 4.59
N SER A 186 4.53 10.03 3.64
CA SER A 186 3.58 11.07 3.29
C SER A 186 2.30 10.51 2.69
N ALA A 187 1.16 11.07 3.12
CA ALA A 187 -0.15 10.82 2.53
C ALA A 187 -0.17 11.20 1.03
N ARG A 188 -1.14 10.64 0.30
CA ARG A 188 -1.43 10.90 -1.12
C ARG A 188 -2.93 11.02 -1.34
N ALA A 189 -3.33 11.46 -2.54
CA ALA A 189 -4.75 11.62 -2.89
C ALA A 189 -5.56 10.32 -2.70
N VAL A 190 -4.96 9.15 -2.94
CA VAL A 190 -5.58 7.84 -2.70
C VAL A 190 -6.12 7.70 -1.26
N ASN A 191 -5.45 8.29 -0.27
CA ASN A 191 -5.87 8.18 1.12
C ASN A 191 -7.19 8.93 1.38
N ALA A 192 -7.47 10.01 0.64
CA ALA A 192 -8.79 10.66 0.68
C ALA A 192 -9.89 9.72 0.18
N SER A 193 -9.61 8.82 -0.77
CA SER A 193 -10.60 7.82 -1.17
C SER A 193 -10.79 6.70 -0.14
N LEU A 194 -9.70 6.24 0.49
CA LEU A 194 -9.74 5.09 1.40
C LEU A 194 -10.33 5.43 2.78
N MET A 195 -10.05 6.61 3.34
CA MET A 195 -10.56 6.98 4.68
C MET A 195 -12.08 6.81 4.86
N PRO A 196 -12.95 7.33 3.97
CA PRO A 196 -14.39 7.18 4.11
C PRO A 196 -14.90 5.74 3.90
N MET A 197 -14.20 4.90 3.11
CA MET A 197 -14.57 3.48 2.92
C MET A 197 -14.58 2.73 4.25
N PHE A 198 -13.62 3.02 5.12
CA PHE A 198 -13.45 2.35 6.41
C PHE A 198 -14.09 3.11 7.57
N ASP A 199 -14.64 4.30 7.32
CA ASP A 199 -14.83 5.30 8.37
C ASP A 199 -13.59 5.40 9.29
N GLY A 200 -12.39 5.30 8.72
CA GLY A 200 -11.14 5.08 9.45
C GLY A 200 -10.40 6.36 9.85
N VAL A 201 -9.24 6.16 10.49
CA VAL A 201 -8.27 7.21 10.84
C VAL A 201 -6.99 7.00 10.04
N LEU A 202 -6.47 8.06 9.40
CA LEU A 202 -5.22 8.02 8.67
C LEU A 202 -4.06 8.45 9.57
N ILE A 203 -3.00 7.66 9.62
CA ILE A 203 -1.70 8.05 10.18
C ILE A 203 -0.64 8.04 9.09
N SER A 204 0.05 9.17 8.94
CA SER A 204 1.08 9.40 7.93
C SER A 204 2.16 10.32 8.46
N SER A 205 3.37 10.23 7.90
CA SER A 205 4.42 11.22 8.16
C SER A 205 4.45 12.26 7.05
N GLY A 206 3.64 13.30 7.20
CA GLY A 206 3.55 14.41 6.27
C GLY A 206 2.59 14.18 5.10
N GLY A 207 2.67 15.11 4.17
CA GLY A 207 1.95 15.18 2.90
C GLY A 207 2.53 16.36 2.11
N SER A 208 2.34 16.39 0.80
CA SER A 208 2.66 17.61 0.05
C SER A 208 1.73 18.76 0.47
N LYS A 209 2.10 20.01 0.17
CA LYS A 209 1.21 21.16 0.44
C LYS A 209 -0.16 20.97 -0.19
N GLY A 210 -0.20 20.46 -1.43
CA GLY A 210 -1.44 20.17 -2.15
C GLY A 210 -2.26 19.07 -1.48
N THR A 211 -1.66 17.92 -1.16
CA THR A 211 -2.36 16.81 -0.50
C THR A 211 -2.93 17.23 0.86
N ARG A 212 -2.14 17.95 1.67
CA ARG A 212 -2.55 18.39 3.01
C ARG A 212 -3.69 19.39 2.93
N PHE A 213 -3.59 20.36 2.00
CA PHE A 213 -4.65 21.31 1.74
C PHE A 213 -5.93 20.61 1.27
N MET A 214 -5.82 19.67 0.32
CA MET A 214 -6.95 18.90 -0.17
C MET A 214 -7.65 18.17 0.99
N ILE A 215 -6.92 17.38 1.77
CA ILE A 215 -7.49 16.63 2.91
C ILE A 215 -8.10 17.57 3.95
N SER A 216 -7.51 18.75 4.19
CA SER A 216 -8.06 19.72 5.15
C SER A 216 -9.39 20.34 4.72
N GLN A 217 -9.79 20.21 3.44
CA GLN A 217 -11.10 20.65 2.97
C GLN A 217 -12.18 19.56 3.07
N LEU A 218 -11.83 18.31 3.42
CA LEU A 218 -12.76 17.19 3.37
C LEU A 218 -13.56 17.03 4.67
N PRO A 219 -14.79 16.48 4.62
CA PRO A 219 -15.63 16.28 5.81
C PRO A 219 -14.97 15.46 6.93
N TRP A 220 -14.00 14.61 6.60
CA TRP A 220 -13.29 13.73 7.55
C TRP A 220 -11.88 14.21 7.89
N LYS A 221 -11.53 15.47 7.60
CA LYS A 221 -10.21 16.06 7.86
C LYS A 221 -9.67 15.80 9.27
N ASP A 222 -10.54 15.77 10.28
CA ASP A 222 -10.14 15.63 11.68
C ASP A 222 -9.64 14.22 12.02
N ARG A 223 -9.86 13.24 11.12
CA ARG A 223 -9.35 11.87 11.23
C ARG A 223 -8.03 11.67 10.49
N ASN A 224 -7.43 12.73 9.98
CA ASN A 224 -6.08 12.71 9.44
C ASN A 224 -5.09 13.14 10.54
N LEU A 225 -4.31 12.20 11.06
CA LEU A 225 -3.32 12.44 12.11
C LEU A 225 -1.98 12.98 11.56
N ASP A 226 -1.99 13.50 10.33
CA ASP A 226 -0.83 14.15 9.72
C ASP A 226 -0.32 15.28 10.62
N GLY A 227 0.91 15.15 11.11
CA GLY A 227 1.55 16.24 11.85
C GLY A 227 1.36 16.23 13.37
N ASP A 228 0.60 15.31 13.97
CA ASP A 228 0.77 15.00 15.42
C ASP A 228 2.11 14.32 15.76
N LEU A 229 2.92 14.21 14.70
CA LEU A 229 4.29 13.75 14.58
C LEU A 229 5.28 14.37 15.59
N GLN A 230 4.94 15.46 16.26
CA GLN A 230 5.84 16.09 17.23
C GLN A 230 5.43 15.91 18.69
N ASN A 231 4.18 15.51 18.99
CA ASN A 231 3.69 15.55 20.37
C ASN A 231 3.15 14.23 20.94
N SER A 232 2.78 13.22 20.15
CA SER A 232 2.53 11.89 20.76
C SER A 232 2.30 10.71 19.82
N THR A 233 1.98 10.77 18.52
CA THR A 233 1.48 9.56 17.78
C THR A 233 2.56 8.65 17.16
N ILE A 234 3.82 9.05 17.21
CA ILE A 234 4.94 8.34 16.58
C ILE A 234 6.15 8.33 17.52
N CYS A 235 7.17 7.53 17.20
CA CYS A 235 8.52 7.75 17.72
C CYS A 235 9.55 7.72 16.57
N ILE A 236 10.76 8.22 16.87
CA ILE A 236 11.86 8.37 15.91
C ILE A 236 12.92 7.28 16.15
N ALA A 237 13.00 6.32 15.24
CA ALA A 237 13.87 5.14 15.30
C ALA A 237 15.22 5.30 14.57
N GLY A 238 15.54 6.50 14.06
CA GLY A 238 16.76 6.74 13.31
C GLY A 238 16.87 8.18 12.80
N THR A 239 17.95 8.47 12.06
CA THR A 239 18.23 9.82 11.56
C THR A 239 17.76 10.03 10.12
N ASP A 240 17.76 8.99 9.28
CA ASP A 240 17.26 9.10 7.90
C ASP A 240 15.76 9.40 7.89
N TRP A 241 15.42 10.58 7.41
CA TRP A 241 14.06 11.10 7.32
C TRP A 241 13.11 10.19 6.53
N ARG A 242 13.64 9.28 5.69
CA ARG A 242 12.84 8.35 4.89
C ARG A 242 12.37 7.13 5.66
N THR A 243 13.10 6.74 6.69
CA THR A 243 12.97 5.42 7.34
C THR A 243 12.72 5.51 8.84
N ARG A 244 12.89 6.70 9.44
CA ARG A 244 12.94 6.88 10.89
C ARG A 244 11.61 6.86 11.64
N VAL A 245 10.47 6.97 10.96
CA VAL A 245 9.18 7.16 11.65
C VAL A 245 8.45 5.83 11.83
N VAL A 246 8.07 5.54 13.07
CA VAL A 246 7.39 4.30 13.47
C VAL A 246 6.24 4.62 14.43
N SER A 247 5.22 3.77 14.43
CA SER A 247 4.14 3.78 15.42
C SER A 247 3.61 2.35 15.64
N SER A 248 2.58 2.19 16.47
CA SER A 248 1.85 0.94 16.67
C SER A 248 0.34 1.15 16.70
N VAL A 249 -0.40 0.08 16.43
CA VAL A 249 -1.87 0.10 16.41
C VAL A 249 -2.43 0.47 17.78
N GLN A 250 -1.98 -0.19 18.86
CA GLN A 250 -2.40 0.12 20.23
C GLN A 250 -2.20 1.60 20.57
N HIS A 251 -1.06 2.16 20.19
CA HIS A 251 -0.77 3.55 20.51
C HIS A 251 -1.66 4.53 19.75
N VAL A 252 -1.91 4.27 18.46
CA VAL A 252 -2.86 5.09 17.70
C VAL A 252 -4.27 4.97 18.28
N ARG A 253 -4.68 3.78 18.74
CA ARG A 253 -5.95 3.55 19.44
C ARG A 253 -6.06 4.41 20.70
N ASP A 254 -5.04 4.36 21.56
CA ASP A 254 -4.99 5.15 22.79
C ASP A 254 -5.08 6.65 22.49
N TYR A 255 -4.35 7.10 21.46
CA TYR A 255 -4.35 8.49 21.04
C TYR A 255 -5.73 8.97 20.57
N ILE A 256 -6.37 8.24 19.66
CA ILE A 256 -7.68 8.65 19.14
C ILE A 256 -8.76 8.54 20.21
N ALA A 257 -8.64 7.59 21.15
CA ALA A 257 -9.54 7.50 22.30
C ALA A 257 -9.42 8.74 23.18
N ALA A 258 -8.19 9.16 23.51
CA ALA A 258 -7.92 10.37 24.30
C ALA A 258 -8.42 11.67 23.63
N LYS A 259 -8.49 11.69 22.29
CA LYS A 259 -9.05 12.80 21.51
C LYS A 259 -10.57 12.72 21.30
N GLY A 260 -11.25 11.70 21.82
CA GLY A 260 -12.67 11.46 21.54
C GLY A 260 -12.96 11.09 20.09
N GLN A 261 -11.95 10.65 19.34
CA GLN A 261 -12.01 10.28 17.93
C GLN A 261 -12.13 8.75 17.72
N GLY A 262 -12.14 7.95 18.79
CA GLY A 262 -12.23 6.48 18.71
C GLY A 262 -13.43 6.00 17.90
N GLY A 263 -14.62 6.57 18.16
CA GLY A 263 -15.87 6.28 17.46
C GLY A 263 -16.29 4.80 17.42
N SER A 264 -17.49 4.54 16.93
CA SER A 264 -17.95 3.19 16.59
C SER A 264 -18.23 3.13 15.09
N VAL A 265 -17.84 2.04 14.45
CA VAL A 265 -18.05 1.79 13.02
C VAL A 265 -18.84 0.50 12.81
N SER A 266 -19.56 0.45 11.68
CA SER A 266 -20.13 -0.77 11.13
C SER A 266 -19.61 -0.92 9.71
N LEU A 267 -18.76 -1.93 9.49
CA LEU A 267 -18.09 -2.13 8.21
C LEU A 267 -18.77 -3.26 7.44
N ARG A 268 -19.13 -2.99 6.18
CA ARG A 268 -19.58 -4.05 5.27
C ARG A 268 -18.49 -5.08 5.05
N GLY A 269 -17.25 -4.65 4.81
CA GLY A 269 -16.14 -5.56 4.56
C GLY A 269 -16.33 -6.40 3.31
N PHE A 270 -15.85 -7.65 3.34
CA PHE A 270 -15.88 -8.57 2.20
C PHE A 270 -16.62 -9.88 2.52
N GLN A 271 -16.95 -10.64 1.48
CA GLN A 271 -17.42 -12.02 1.61
C GLN A 271 -16.22 -12.95 1.82
N PHE A 272 -16.37 -13.97 2.67
CA PHE A 272 -15.32 -14.95 2.95
C PHE A 272 -15.83 -16.38 2.87
N SER A 273 -14.98 -17.29 2.38
CA SER A 273 -15.24 -18.73 2.37
C SER A 273 -13.95 -19.52 2.52
N ASN A 274 -13.98 -20.56 3.35
CA ASN A 274 -12.89 -21.53 3.47
C ASN A 274 -12.80 -22.46 2.25
N ASP A 275 -13.88 -22.60 1.48
CA ASP A 275 -13.90 -23.45 0.30
C ASP A 275 -13.00 -22.84 -0.78
N ALA A 276 -12.08 -23.65 -1.30
CA ALA A 276 -11.24 -23.27 -2.40
C ALA A 276 -12.10 -23.12 -3.66
N PRO A 277 -12.06 -21.96 -4.34
CA PRO A 277 -12.84 -21.75 -5.56
C PRO A 277 -12.21 -22.50 -6.75
N ASN A 278 -13.02 -22.75 -7.77
CA ASN A 278 -12.50 -23.15 -9.07
C ASN A 278 -11.77 -21.96 -9.72
N GLY A 279 -10.61 -22.21 -10.33
CA GLY A 279 -9.84 -21.18 -11.00
C GLY A 279 -8.68 -21.76 -11.82
N ALA A 280 -8.03 -20.91 -12.60
CA ALA A 280 -6.82 -21.30 -13.32
C ALA A 280 -5.64 -21.42 -12.33
N PRO A 281 -4.71 -22.37 -12.49
CA PRO A 281 -3.53 -22.46 -11.64
C PRO A 281 -2.75 -21.14 -11.62
N ALA A 282 -2.30 -20.74 -10.43
CA ALA A 282 -1.54 -19.52 -10.18
C ALA A 282 -0.55 -19.75 -9.02
N ASN A 283 0.51 -20.51 -9.29
CA ASN A 283 1.56 -20.76 -8.31
C ASN A 283 2.48 -19.54 -8.14
N SER A 284 2.54 -18.66 -9.14
CA SER A 284 3.25 -17.39 -9.04
C SER A 284 2.54 -16.26 -9.78
N ILE A 285 2.67 -15.03 -9.26
CA ILE A 285 2.10 -13.79 -9.82
C ILE A 285 3.21 -12.75 -9.83
N SER A 286 3.63 -12.31 -11.01
CA SER A 286 4.76 -11.40 -11.17
C SER A 286 4.34 -10.06 -11.75
N PHE A 287 4.85 -8.98 -11.15
CA PHE A 287 4.77 -7.63 -11.68
C PHE A 287 6.09 -7.25 -12.33
N ASP A 288 6.28 -7.73 -13.55
CA ASP A 288 7.56 -7.77 -14.25
C ASP A 288 7.59 -6.97 -15.56
N HIS A 289 6.51 -6.27 -15.89
CA HIS A 289 6.41 -5.46 -17.09
C HIS A 289 5.62 -4.18 -16.85
N GLY A 290 5.74 -3.24 -17.79
CA GLY A 290 4.95 -2.00 -17.75
C GLY A 290 3.49 -2.29 -18.06
N PRO A 291 2.56 -1.39 -17.71
CA PRO A 291 2.77 -0.09 -17.04
C PRO A 291 3.15 -0.11 -15.55
N TRP A 292 3.22 -1.27 -14.88
CA TRP A 292 3.76 -1.32 -13.52
C TRP A 292 5.24 -0.88 -13.50
N PRO A 293 5.70 -0.11 -12.50
CA PRO A 293 7.05 0.48 -12.49
C PRO A 293 8.15 -0.53 -12.09
N TYR A 294 8.12 -1.75 -12.63
CA TYR A 294 8.97 -2.87 -12.22
C TYR A 294 10.48 -2.58 -12.21
N ARG A 295 10.96 -1.71 -13.11
CA ARG A 295 12.39 -1.34 -13.17
C ARG A 295 12.84 -0.49 -11.97
N ALA A 296 11.94 0.34 -11.45
CA ALA A 296 12.25 1.30 -10.41
C ALA A 296 11.71 0.85 -9.03
N ALA A 297 10.49 0.31 -9.00
CA ALA A 297 9.91 -0.34 -7.83
C ALA A 297 10.52 -1.73 -7.54
N GLY A 298 11.23 -2.34 -8.49
CA GLY A 298 11.72 -3.71 -8.39
C GLY A 298 10.70 -4.73 -8.88
N LEU A 299 11.20 -5.90 -9.25
CA LEU A 299 10.39 -7.03 -9.70
C LEU A 299 9.64 -7.61 -8.50
N ILE A 300 8.34 -7.41 -8.45
CA ILE A 300 7.48 -7.97 -7.39
C ILE A 300 7.01 -9.34 -7.85
N GLU A 301 7.08 -10.32 -6.96
CA GLU A 301 6.55 -11.65 -7.22
C GLU A 301 5.84 -12.15 -5.96
N TRP A 302 4.67 -12.74 -6.14
CA TRP A 302 3.96 -13.51 -5.14
C TRP A 302 4.07 -14.98 -5.51
N ARG A 303 4.52 -15.83 -4.59
CA ARG A 303 4.61 -17.29 -4.80
C ARG A 303 3.68 -17.98 -3.83
N TYR A 304 2.80 -18.83 -4.34
CA TYR A 304 1.91 -19.63 -3.52
C TYR A 304 2.72 -20.68 -2.75
N ASP A 305 2.53 -20.72 -1.44
CA ASP A 305 3.04 -21.75 -0.56
C ASP A 305 1.89 -22.65 -0.12
N GLY A 306 1.86 -23.88 -0.65
CA GLY A 306 0.80 -24.85 -0.35
C GLY A 306 0.80 -25.31 1.11
N ALA A 307 1.93 -25.21 1.82
CA ALA A 307 2.02 -25.61 3.22
C ALA A 307 1.27 -24.64 4.15
N THR A 308 1.43 -23.33 3.95
CA THR A 308 0.70 -22.30 4.71
C THR A 308 -0.61 -21.89 4.05
N GLY A 309 -0.81 -22.22 2.78
CA GLY A 309 -1.94 -21.81 1.97
C GLY A 309 -1.98 -20.30 1.68
N LYS A 310 -0.82 -19.63 1.70
CA LYS A 310 -0.65 -18.18 1.50
C LYS A 310 0.26 -17.89 0.30
N TYR A 311 0.16 -16.68 -0.23
CA TYR A 311 1.14 -16.15 -1.17
C TYR A 311 2.25 -15.41 -0.41
N LEU A 312 3.49 -15.80 -0.66
CA LEU A 312 4.70 -15.19 -0.09
C LEU A 312 5.25 -14.13 -1.04
N ARG A 313 5.57 -12.95 -0.52
CA ARG A 313 6.04 -11.82 -1.33
C ARG A 313 7.55 -11.83 -1.51
N PHE A 314 8.01 -11.56 -2.72
CA PHE A 314 9.40 -11.41 -3.11
C PHE A 314 9.62 -10.06 -3.80
N VAL A 315 10.84 -9.54 -3.68
CA VAL A 315 11.30 -8.35 -4.42
C VAL A 315 12.65 -8.68 -5.02
N ASN A 316 12.78 -8.54 -6.35
CA ASN A 316 14.01 -8.87 -7.08
C ASN A 316 14.52 -10.30 -6.76
N GLY A 317 13.59 -11.24 -6.61
CA GLY A 317 13.89 -12.65 -6.31
C GLY A 317 14.19 -12.96 -4.84
N ALA A 318 14.38 -11.96 -3.97
CA ALA A 318 14.61 -12.16 -2.54
C ALA A 318 13.30 -12.11 -1.73
N PRO A 319 13.16 -12.90 -0.65
CA PRO A 319 12.04 -12.77 0.29
C PRO A 319 11.87 -11.33 0.78
N HIS A 320 10.67 -10.77 0.65
CA HIS A 320 10.38 -9.47 1.23
C HIS A 320 10.05 -9.65 2.72
N ILE A 321 10.95 -9.21 3.58
CA ILE A 321 10.81 -9.39 5.03
C ILE A 321 10.02 -8.23 5.65
N THR A 322 9.11 -8.57 6.55
CA THR A 322 8.47 -7.65 7.50
C THR A 322 8.92 -7.97 8.91
N GLN A 323 8.90 -6.96 9.77
CA GLN A 323 9.34 -7.03 11.15
C GLN A 323 8.19 -6.70 12.11
N GLN A 324 8.36 -7.11 13.36
CA GLN A 324 7.57 -6.64 14.49
C GLN A 324 8.49 -6.27 15.65
N TYR A 325 8.20 -5.12 16.26
CA TYR A 325 8.99 -4.54 17.33
C TYR A 325 8.15 -4.38 18.59
N ALA A 326 8.72 -4.75 19.73
CA ALA A 326 8.26 -4.20 21.00
C ALA A 326 8.71 -2.73 21.09
N LEU A 327 7.77 -1.81 21.31
CA LEU A 327 8.05 -0.39 21.46
C LEU A 327 7.86 0.01 22.92
N ASN A 328 8.80 0.78 23.47
CA ASN A 328 8.75 1.23 24.87
C ASN A 328 7.79 2.40 25.12
N GLY A 329 7.14 2.91 24.08
CA GLY A 329 6.20 4.03 24.19
C GLY A 329 6.83 5.41 24.40
N ALA A 330 8.11 5.63 24.05
CA ALA A 330 8.75 6.94 24.07
C ALA A 330 8.26 7.84 22.91
N TRP A 331 6.95 8.07 22.84
CA TRP A 331 6.31 8.77 21.75
C TRP A 331 6.63 10.27 21.73
N GLY A 332 6.64 10.87 20.54
CA GLY A 332 7.13 12.22 20.28
C GLY A 332 8.66 12.37 20.41
N LYS A 333 9.39 11.29 20.74
CA LYS A 333 10.84 11.28 20.99
C LYS A 333 11.54 10.13 20.26
N GLY A 334 12.81 9.91 20.58
CA GLY A 334 13.56 8.75 20.09
C GLY A 334 12.96 7.43 20.62
N CYS A 335 12.86 6.42 19.75
CA CYS A 335 12.34 5.11 20.14
C CYS A 335 13.39 4.28 20.88
N VAL A 336 12.96 3.51 21.88
CA VAL A 336 13.65 2.26 22.23
C VAL A 336 12.84 1.12 21.62
N MET A 337 13.46 0.42 20.67
CA MET A 337 12.89 -0.76 20.03
C MET A 337 13.55 -1.98 20.63
N GLY A 338 12.73 -2.95 21.04
CA GLY A 338 13.22 -4.29 21.38
C GLY A 338 13.66 -5.06 20.14
N ASP A 339 13.99 -6.33 20.35
CA ASP A 339 14.38 -7.23 19.27
C ASP A 339 13.28 -7.36 18.21
N ALA A 340 13.68 -7.33 16.95
CA ALA A 340 12.76 -7.49 15.83
C ALA A 340 12.45 -8.97 15.62
N LYS A 341 11.16 -9.32 15.61
CA LYS A 341 10.71 -10.59 15.04
C LYS A 341 10.55 -10.42 13.54
N SER A 342 11.26 -11.23 12.76
CA SER A 342 11.27 -11.12 11.30
C SER A 342 10.50 -12.27 10.68
N GLU A 343 9.64 -11.93 9.71
CA GLU A 343 8.83 -12.88 8.95
C GLU A 343 8.83 -12.46 7.48
N GLN A 344 8.67 -13.41 6.57
CA GLN A 344 8.38 -13.05 5.19
C GLN A 344 6.96 -12.48 5.10
N ILE A 345 6.77 -11.43 4.29
CA ILE A 345 5.45 -10.91 3.97
C ILE A 345 4.64 -12.01 3.29
N ALA A 346 3.48 -12.31 3.86
CA ALA A 346 2.56 -13.33 3.37
C ALA A 346 1.13 -12.80 3.35
N SER A 347 0.36 -13.14 2.31
CA SER A 347 -1.05 -12.77 2.20
C SER A 347 -1.92 -13.98 1.87
N SER A 348 -3.11 -14.05 2.46
CA SER A 348 -4.08 -15.12 2.17
C SER A 348 -4.76 -14.89 0.82
N ASN A 349 -4.92 -13.62 0.45
CA ASN A 349 -5.46 -13.19 -0.83
C ASN A 349 -4.55 -12.13 -1.45
N VAL A 350 -4.32 -12.20 -2.76
CA VAL A 350 -3.81 -11.09 -3.56
C VAL A 350 -4.90 -10.70 -4.55
N VAL A 351 -5.26 -9.44 -4.59
CA VAL A 351 -6.30 -8.91 -5.48
C VAL A 351 -5.69 -7.81 -6.32
N VAL A 352 -5.72 -7.98 -7.64
CA VAL A 352 -5.30 -6.95 -8.58
C VAL A 352 -6.53 -6.21 -9.04
N LEU A 353 -6.61 -4.92 -8.72
CA LEU A 353 -7.68 -4.04 -9.17
C LEU A 353 -7.15 -3.18 -10.31
N ASN A 354 -7.73 -3.30 -11.51
CA ASN A 354 -7.43 -2.36 -12.59
C ASN A 354 -8.21 -1.08 -12.36
N VAL A 355 -7.51 0.00 -12.02
CA VAL A 355 -8.05 1.31 -11.67
C VAL A 355 -7.49 2.38 -12.60
N LYS A 356 -8.22 3.49 -12.73
CA LYS A 356 -7.77 4.62 -13.52
C LYS A 356 -6.77 5.45 -12.72
N TYR A 357 -5.64 5.75 -13.34
CA TYR A 357 -4.68 6.72 -12.83
C TYR A 357 -4.78 7.98 -13.71
N GLU A 358 -5.00 9.13 -13.09
CA GLU A 358 -5.07 10.42 -13.79
C GLU A 358 -4.08 11.43 -13.19
N PRO A 359 -3.48 12.30 -14.03
CA PRO A 359 -2.56 13.32 -13.55
C PRO A 359 -3.29 14.38 -12.72
N THR A 360 -2.60 14.99 -11.76
CA THR A 360 -3.07 16.21 -11.08
C THR A 360 -2.18 17.41 -11.40
N ASP A 361 -2.63 18.62 -11.04
CA ASP A 361 -1.88 19.86 -11.24
C ASP A 361 -1.06 20.33 -10.02
N PHE A 362 -1.08 19.59 -8.91
CA PHE A 362 -0.38 19.98 -7.69
C PHE A 362 0.85 19.13 -7.43
N VAL A 363 1.90 19.83 -7.00
CA VAL A 363 3.24 19.28 -6.78
C VAL A 363 3.31 18.51 -5.46
N GLU A 364 3.84 17.29 -5.54
CA GLU A 364 3.99 16.34 -4.43
C GLU A 364 5.32 16.45 -3.69
N ASP A 365 6.38 16.91 -4.36
CA ASP A 365 7.72 16.97 -3.79
C ASP A 365 8.59 18.10 -4.35
N THR A 366 9.81 18.22 -3.81
CA THR A 366 10.79 19.24 -4.21
C THR A 366 11.40 18.98 -5.60
N LEU A 367 11.14 17.83 -6.22
CA LEU A 367 11.57 17.48 -7.57
C LEU A 367 10.52 17.84 -8.62
N ASN A 368 9.42 18.48 -8.20
CA ASN A 368 8.30 18.88 -9.05
C ASN A 368 7.57 17.67 -9.66
N SER A 369 7.53 16.56 -8.92
CA SER A 369 6.64 15.42 -9.17
C SER A 369 5.19 15.84 -8.90
N TYR A 370 4.25 15.39 -9.72
CA TYR A 370 2.82 15.65 -9.49
C TYR A 370 2.17 14.51 -8.70
N SER A 371 1.00 14.76 -8.12
CA SER A 371 0.18 13.67 -7.57
C SER A 371 -0.47 12.90 -8.71
N ALA A 372 -0.77 11.63 -8.46
CA ALA A 372 -1.68 10.87 -9.28
C ALA A 372 -3.01 10.74 -8.53
N PHE A 373 -4.09 11.07 -9.21
CA PHE A 373 -5.41 10.68 -8.77
C PHE A 373 -5.64 9.22 -9.14
N VAL A 374 -5.80 8.37 -8.13
CA VAL A 374 -6.18 6.96 -8.30
C VAL A 374 -7.68 6.87 -8.09
N GLU A 375 -8.43 6.69 -9.16
CA GLU A 375 -9.89 6.65 -9.13
C GLU A 375 -10.36 5.30 -8.60
N LEU A 376 -10.81 5.28 -7.34
CA LEU A 376 -11.22 4.07 -6.63
C LEU A 376 -12.74 3.93 -6.46
N THR A 377 -13.55 4.77 -7.10
CA THR A 377 -15.00 4.53 -7.23
C THR A 377 -15.34 4.19 -8.67
N GLY A 378 -16.51 3.63 -8.90
CA GLY A 378 -16.93 3.14 -10.21
C GLY A 378 -16.79 1.62 -10.29
N SER A 379 -16.31 1.11 -11.43
CA SER A 379 -16.14 -0.32 -11.64
C SER A 379 -14.99 -0.61 -12.61
N GLY A 380 -14.48 -1.83 -12.58
CA GLY A 380 -13.41 -2.26 -13.46
C GLY A 380 -13.14 -3.76 -13.40
N THR A 381 -12.13 -4.22 -14.12
CA THR A 381 -11.66 -5.60 -14.06
C THR A 381 -10.80 -5.83 -12.82
N ALA A 382 -10.88 -7.04 -12.28
CA ALA A 382 -10.06 -7.49 -11.18
C ALA A 382 -9.57 -8.92 -11.42
N GLN A 383 -8.50 -9.31 -10.73
CA GLN A 383 -8.10 -10.70 -10.60
C GLN A 383 -7.93 -11.00 -9.11
N ILE A 384 -8.48 -12.12 -8.66
CA ILE A 384 -8.33 -12.61 -7.29
C ILE A 384 -7.41 -13.83 -7.33
N TYR A 385 -6.43 -13.84 -6.45
CA TYR A 385 -5.52 -14.94 -6.25
C TYR A 385 -5.61 -15.42 -4.81
N ARG A 386 -6.07 -16.66 -4.63
CA ARG A 386 -6.18 -17.36 -3.34
C ARG A 386 -6.05 -18.85 -3.61
N ASP A 387 -5.59 -19.63 -2.63
CA ASP A 387 -5.54 -21.09 -2.73
C ASP A 387 -4.83 -21.62 -4.00
N GLY A 388 -3.78 -20.93 -4.45
CA GLY A 388 -2.98 -21.32 -5.62
C GLY A 388 -3.71 -21.19 -6.97
N VAL A 389 -4.86 -20.53 -7.00
CA VAL A 389 -5.63 -20.29 -8.23
C VAL A 389 -5.88 -18.81 -8.48
N LYS A 390 -6.09 -18.48 -9.77
CA LYS A 390 -6.56 -17.20 -10.29
C LYS A 390 -8.05 -17.30 -10.61
N ILE A 391 -8.79 -16.27 -10.20
CA ILE A 391 -10.19 -16.05 -10.54
C ILE A 391 -10.29 -14.70 -11.26
N ASP A 392 -10.85 -14.70 -12.47
CA ASP A 392 -11.19 -13.46 -13.16
C ASP A 392 -12.44 -12.86 -12.52
N ALA A 393 -12.37 -11.57 -12.18
CA ALA A 393 -13.40 -10.86 -11.44
C ALA A 393 -13.66 -9.47 -12.03
N ARG A 394 -14.73 -8.84 -11.56
CA ARG A 394 -14.98 -7.40 -11.67
C ARG A 394 -14.99 -6.80 -10.28
N TRP A 395 -14.65 -5.52 -10.18
CA TRP A 395 -14.87 -4.75 -8.96
C TRP A 395 -15.91 -3.67 -9.21
N GLU A 396 -16.72 -3.40 -8.20
CA GLU A 396 -17.62 -2.25 -8.14
C GLU A 396 -17.48 -1.55 -6.78
N ARG A 397 -17.45 -0.21 -6.81
CA ARG A 397 -17.46 0.65 -5.63
C ARG A 397 -18.24 1.92 -5.98
N PRO A 398 -19.57 1.92 -5.79
CA PRO A 398 -20.44 3.02 -6.27
C PRO A 398 -20.12 4.38 -5.67
N SER A 399 -19.71 4.42 -4.40
CA SER A 399 -19.38 5.66 -3.69
C SER A 399 -18.15 5.52 -2.79
N LEU A 400 -17.70 6.65 -2.24
CA LEU A 400 -16.54 6.72 -1.36
C LEU A 400 -16.71 5.96 -0.03
N THR A 401 -17.95 5.76 0.43
CA THR A 401 -18.25 5.02 1.68
C THR A 401 -18.48 3.53 1.44
N ASP A 402 -18.64 3.12 0.18
CA ASP A 402 -18.82 1.72 -0.19
C ASP A 402 -17.48 0.96 -0.18
N PHE A 403 -17.56 -0.33 0.10
CA PHE A 403 -16.43 -1.24 -0.07
C PHE A 403 -16.32 -1.68 -1.53
N PHE A 404 -15.15 -2.18 -1.93
CA PHE A 404 -15.07 -2.92 -3.19
C PHE A 404 -15.90 -4.20 -3.08
N LYS A 405 -16.85 -4.37 -3.99
CA LYS A 405 -17.54 -5.64 -4.20
C LYS A 405 -16.90 -6.33 -5.40
N LEU A 406 -16.41 -7.55 -5.17
CA LEU A 406 -15.74 -8.37 -6.17
C LEU A 406 -16.77 -9.34 -6.74
N THR A 407 -16.97 -9.38 -8.05
CA THR A 407 -18.02 -10.19 -8.68
C THR A 407 -17.51 -11.04 -9.82
N ASP A 408 -18.19 -12.15 -10.08
CA ASP A 408 -18.01 -12.93 -11.30
C ASP A 408 -18.67 -12.23 -12.52
N ALA A 409 -18.58 -12.86 -13.69
CA ALA A 409 -19.20 -12.34 -14.92
C ALA A 409 -20.73 -12.26 -14.87
N ASN A 410 -21.38 -12.99 -13.96
CA ASN A 410 -22.83 -13.02 -13.76
C ASN A 410 -23.29 -12.02 -12.68
N GLY A 411 -22.36 -11.31 -12.02
CA GLY A 411 -22.64 -10.36 -10.95
C GLY A 411 -22.73 -10.99 -9.55
N ASN A 412 -22.44 -12.28 -9.40
CA ASN A 412 -22.39 -12.93 -8.10
C ASN A 412 -21.16 -12.45 -7.33
N GLU A 413 -21.31 -12.11 -6.06
CA GLU A 413 -20.19 -11.68 -5.22
C GLU A 413 -19.26 -12.86 -4.91
N LEU A 414 -17.97 -12.67 -5.18
CA LEU A 414 -16.92 -13.65 -4.96
C LEU A 414 -16.36 -13.53 -3.54
N ALA A 415 -16.11 -14.68 -2.92
CA ALA A 415 -15.58 -14.76 -1.57
C ALA A 415 -14.05 -14.82 -1.54
N LEU A 416 -13.44 -14.02 -0.68
CA LEU A 416 -12.02 -14.10 -0.32
C LEU A 416 -11.78 -15.27 0.66
N LYS A 417 -10.53 -15.72 0.76
CA LYS A 417 -10.10 -16.66 1.81
C LYS A 417 -10.06 -15.93 3.15
N PRO A 418 -10.55 -16.53 4.25
CA PRO A 418 -10.30 -15.98 5.56
C PRO A 418 -8.79 -15.72 5.81
N GLY A 419 -8.45 -14.49 6.17
CA GLY A 419 -7.09 -13.99 6.33
C GLY A 419 -6.88 -12.61 5.71
N ASN A 420 -5.64 -12.13 5.77
CA ASN A 420 -5.27 -10.83 5.22
C ASN A 420 -5.34 -10.78 3.68
N THR A 421 -5.60 -9.58 3.14
CA THR A 421 -5.73 -9.34 1.71
C THR A 421 -4.83 -8.21 1.24
N TRP A 422 -4.10 -8.45 0.14
CA TRP A 422 -3.28 -7.44 -0.52
C TRP A 422 -3.93 -6.98 -1.81
N PHE A 423 -4.26 -5.70 -1.90
CA PHE A 423 -4.80 -5.05 -3.09
C PHE A 423 -3.69 -4.33 -3.85
N GLU A 424 -3.37 -4.85 -5.03
CA GLU A 424 -2.49 -4.21 -6.00
C GLU A 424 -3.33 -3.28 -6.87
N LEU A 425 -3.18 -1.97 -6.70
CA LEU A 425 -3.90 -0.96 -7.48
C LEU A 425 -3.19 -0.76 -8.81
N ALA A 426 -3.43 -1.67 -9.75
CA ALA A 426 -2.81 -1.68 -11.05
C ALA A 426 -3.52 -0.71 -12.03
N PRO A 427 -2.80 -0.12 -12.98
CA PRO A 427 -3.45 0.74 -13.99
C PRO A 427 -4.34 -0.09 -14.92
N LEU A 428 -5.24 0.60 -15.63
CA LEU A 428 -6.17 -0.02 -16.58
C LEU A 428 -5.43 -0.90 -17.60
N GLY A 429 -5.97 -2.10 -17.84
CA GLY A 429 -5.44 -3.06 -18.81
C GLY A 429 -4.20 -3.84 -18.35
N TYR A 430 -3.63 -3.54 -17.18
CA TYR A 430 -2.52 -4.30 -16.65
C TYR A 430 -2.94 -5.73 -16.29
N GLN A 431 -2.11 -6.71 -16.65
CA GLN A 431 -2.27 -8.11 -16.29
C GLN A 431 -0.93 -8.62 -15.77
N PRO A 432 -0.82 -9.09 -14.51
CA PRO A 432 0.43 -9.67 -14.05
C PRO A 432 0.75 -10.96 -14.80
N THR A 433 2.04 -11.31 -14.85
CA THR A 433 2.48 -12.59 -15.39
C THR A 433 2.15 -13.70 -14.38
N VAL A 434 1.36 -14.70 -14.79
CA VAL A 434 0.93 -15.81 -13.92
C VAL A 434 1.52 -17.14 -14.41
N LYS A 435 2.02 -17.98 -13.49
CA LYS A 435 2.52 -19.34 -13.79
C LYS A 435 2.03 -20.35 -12.76
#